data_AF-A0A139NM99-F1
#
_entry.id   AF-A0A139NM99-F1
#
_cell.length_a   1.000
_cell.length_b   1.000
_cell.length_c   1.000
_cell.angle_alpha   90.00
_cell.angle_beta   90.00
_cell.angle_gamma   90.00
#
_symmetry.space_group_name_H-M   'P 1'
#
loop_
_entity.id
_entity.type
_entity.pdbx_description
1 polymer ?
#
loop_
_entity_poly.entity_id
_entity_poly.type
_entity_poly.pdbx_seq_one_letter_code
_entity_poly.pdbx_strand_id
1 'polypeptide(L)'
;MLTARLKTGQLVLAQDSTKNQGPFYCPACKSLLRLRQGEITVAHFAHVSRQECSFCSENESSEHLGLKSALYQALSGQEKVQVEATLPQLGQIADLLVNDCLALEVQCSPLAFERLRQRTQAYHRHGYQVLWLLGKKLWLKHRLTSLQKQFLYYSENYGFYLWELDQDMKVLRLKYLIHEDLHGTVHYLQSVFSLADVTLDHFRRPFAAQPMPQLVFYEDKHIKNYIQACLLRRDKKWLQRQEKAYLLGGNLLQLPLKAFFPQCRPPTCPEGFLQISADLGNYQTNFEHFYKNAGYSYPQRLYPPAYYAIMKAKKAR
;
A
#
# COMPACT_ATOMS: atom_id res chain seq x y z
N MET A 1 -20.91 8.22 -3.24
CA MET A 1 -21.18 7.08 -4.13
C MET A 1 -21.39 7.55 -5.55
N LEU A 2 -20.87 6.81 -6.51
CA LEU A 2 -20.95 7.09 -7.95
C LEU A 2 -22.07 6.32 -8.65
N THR A 3 -22.66 5.32 -8.00
CA THR A 3 -23.76 4.50 -8.55
C THR A 3 -25.05 4.64 -7.74
N ALA A 4 -26.18 4.46 -8.42
CA ALA A 4 -27.49 4.33 -7.79
C ALA A 4 -28.36 3.31 -8.54
N ARG A 5 -29.39 2.80 -7.89
CA ARG A 5 -30.42 1.95 -8.48
C ARG A 5 -31.70 2.74 -8.75
N LEU A 6 -32.25 2.66 -9.95
CA LEU A 6 -33.57 3.20 -10.29
C LEU A 6 -34.69 2.31 -9.74
N LYS A 7 -35.92 2.85 -9.76
CA LYS A 7 -37.13 2.09 -9.39
C LYS A 7 -37.33 0.83 -10.24
N THR A 8 -36.86 0.86 -11.49
CA THR A 8 -36.85 -0.27 -12.44
C THR A 8 -35.86 -1.38 -12.06
N GLY A 9 -34.99 -1.15 -11.09
CA GLY A 9 -33.91 -2.07 -10.72
C GLY A 9 -32.60 -1.84 -11.47
N GLN A 10 -32.59 -1.00 -12.50
CA GLN A 10 -31.39 -0.67 -13.28
C GLN A 10 -30.39 0.14 -12.45
N LEU A 11 -29.10 -0.21 -12.53
CA LEU A 11 -28.00 0.60 -11.98
C LEU A 11 -27.61 1.70 -12.96
N VAL A 12 -27.40 2.90 -12.43
CA VAL A 12 -27.01 4.10 -13.17
C VAL A 12 -25.82 4.79 -12.51
N LEU A 13 -24.95 5.37 -13.34
CA LEU A 13 -23.81 6.17 -12.90
C LEU A 13 -24.22 7.62 -12.71
N ALA A 14 -23.66 8.29 -11.69
CA ALA A 14 -23.97 9.67 -11.36
C ALA A 14 -23.58 10.64 -12.49
N GLN A 15 -22.48 10.36 -13.20
CA GLN A 15 -22.02 11.15 -14.34
C GLN A 15 -22.98 11.12 -15.55
N ASP A 16 -23.73 10.03 -15.71
CA ASP A 16 -24.62 9.80 -16.85
C ASP A 16 -26.10 10.05 -16.48
N SER A 17 -26.34 10.48 -15.23
CA SER A 17 -27.69 10.66 -14.68
C SER A 17 -28.11 12.13 -14.63
N THR A 18 -29.41 12.38 -14.77
CA THR A 18 -30.04 13.69 -14.59
C THR A 18 -31.02 13.64 -13.42
N LYS A 19 -31.27 14.78 -12.77
CA LYS A 19 -32.17 14.84 -11.59
C LYS A 19 -33.59 14.31 -11.87
N ASN A 20 -34.04 14.41 -13.12
CA ASN A 20 -35.39 13.99 -13.54
C ASN A 20 -35.55 12.47 -13.68
N GLN A 21 -34.45 11.71 -13.77
CA GLN A 21 -34.49 10.24 -13.84
C GLN A 21 -34.78 9.57 -12.49
N GLY A 22 -34.79 10.33 -11.39
CA GLY A 22 -35.13 9.80 -10.07
C GLY A 22 -36.57 9.26 -9.99
N PRO A 23 -36.93 8.58 -8.89
CA PRO A 23 -36.17 8.45 -7.65
C PRO A 23 -35.00 7.46 -7.74
N PHE A 24 -33.89 7.82 -7.08
CA PHE A 24 -32.68 7.01 -6.97
C PHE A 24 -32.63 6.30 -5.61
N TYR A 25 -32.12 5.08 -5.59
CA TYR A 25 -32.02 4.24 -4.40
C TYR A 25 -30.61 3.68 -4.23
N CYS A 26 -30.16 3.55 -2.99
CA CYS A 26 -28.90 2.90 -2.67
C CYS A 26 -28.92 1.42 -3.07
N PRO A 27 -27.94 0.91 -3.83
CA PRO A 27 -27.90 -0.51 -4.19
C PRO A 27 -27.87 -1.44 -2.97
N ALA A 28 -27.21 -1.00 -1.89
CA ALA A 28 -27.02 -1.77 -0.67
C ALA A 28 -28.20 -1.64 0.33
N CYS A 29 -28.43 -0.45 0.91
CA CYS A 29 -29.47 -0.27 1.92
C CYS A 29 -30.87 0.00 1.35
N LYS A 30 -30.99 0.22 0.04
CA LYS A 30 -32.25 0.54 -0.66
C LYS A 30 -32.90 1.88 -0.25
N SER A 31 -32.25 2.69 0.59
CA SER A 31 -32.74 4.03 0.98
C SER A 31 -32.63 5.04 -0.17
N LEU A 32 -33.43 6.11 -0.09
CA LEU A 32 -33.48 7.17 -1.09
C LEU A 32 -32.16 7.97 -1.19
N LEU A 33 -31.76 8.24 -2.43
CA LEU A 33 -30.59 9.04 -2.77
C LEU A 33 -30.98 10.32 -3.51
N ARG A 34 -30.13 11.34 -3.38
CA ARG A 34 -30.17 12.59 -4.13
C ARG A 34 -28.93 12.70 -4.99
N LEU A 35 -29.13 12.92 -6.29
CA LEU A 35 -28.04 13.26 -7.21
C LEU A 35 -27.53 14.67 -6.91
N ARG A 36 -26.23 14.77 -6.60
CA ARG A 36 -25.49 16.03 -6.47
C ARG A 36 -24.57 16.17 -7.68
N GLN A 37 -24.82 17.22 -8.44
CA GLN A 37 -24.06 17.57 -9.63
C GLN A 37 -23.89 19.08 -9.62
N GLY A 38 -22.65 19.55 -9.72
CA GLY A 38 -22.29 20.95 -9.84
C GLY A 38 -21.13 21.10 -10.82
N GLU A 39 -20.82 22.32 -11.22
CA GLU A 39 -19.79 22.57 -12.24
C GLU A 39 -18.38 22.14 -11.81
N ILE A 40 -18.10 22.19 -10.50
CA ILE A 40 -16.78 21.87 -9.92
C ILE A 40 -16.78 20.50 -9.22
N THR A 41 -17.96 20.02 -8.80
CA THR A 41 -18.08 18.83 -7.97
C THR A 41 -18.33 17.59 -8.82
N VAL A 42 -17.53 16.54 -8.59
CA VAL A 42 -17.75 15.22 -9.19
C VAL A 42 -19.20 14.80 -8.92
N ALA A 43 -19.93 14.45 -9.98
CA ALA A 43 -21.31 14.00 -9.86
C ALA A 43 -21.36 12.75 -8.97
N HIS A 44 -22.17 12.78 -7.92
CA HIS A 44 -22.29 11.68 -6.97
C HIS A 44 -23.71 11.63 -6.38
N PHE A 45 -24.10 10.46 -5.91
CA PHE A 45 -25.32 10.30 -5.13
C PHE A 45 -25.02 10.41 -3.63
N ALA A 46 -25.95 11.00 -2.89
CA ALA A 46 -25.89 11.15 -1.44
C ALA A 46 -27.22 10.72 -0.81
N HIS A 47 -27.19 10.04 0.34
CA HIS A 47 -28.41 9.66 1.06
C HIS A 47 -29.23 10.89 1.47
N VAL A 48 -30.56 10.81 1.34
CA VAL A 48 -31.48 11.90 1.70
C VAL A 48 -31.68 11.98 3.21
N SER A 49 -31.78 10.82 3.89
CA SER A 49 -31.84 10.70 5.34
C SER A 49 -30.53 10.10 5.87
N ARG A 50 -30.16 10.44 7.11
CA ARG A 50 -29.00 9.87 7.84
C ARG A 50 -29.27 8.43 8.33
N GLN A 51 -29.97 7.63 7.54
CA GLN A 51 -30.12 6.21 7.88
C GLN A 51 -28.77 5.54 7.69
N GLU A 52 -28.20 5.00 8.77
CA GLU A 52 -26.91 4.32 8.77
C GLU A 52 -26.85 3.23 7.68
N CYS A 53 -26.26 3.58 6.53
CA CYS A 53 -25.91 2.58 5.54
C CYS A 53 -24.65 1.88 6.04
N SER A 54 -24.80 0.66 6.57
CA SER A 54 -23.66 -0.15 7.04
C SER A 54 -22.63 -0.49 5.95
N PHE A 55 -23.02 -0.33 4.68
CA PHE A 55 -22.21 -0.66 3.50
C PHE A 55 -21.55 0.55 2.84
N CYS A 56 -22.07 1.76 3.04
CA CYS A 56 -21.53 2.97 2.44
C CYS A 56 -21.19 3.95 3.57
N SER A 57 -19.93 4.35 3.67
CA SER A 57 -19.59 5.47 4.56
C SER A 57 -20.37 6.70 4.08
N GLU A 58 -21.23 7.25 4.93
CA GLU A 58 -22.11 8.36 4.57
C GLU A 58 -21.36 9.64 4.12
N ASN A 59 -20.03 9.68 4.27
CA ASN A 59 -19.16 10.79 3.86
C ASN A 59 -17.89 10.29 3.15
N GLU A 60 -18.02 9.66 1.99
CA GLU A 60 -16.87 9.55 1.07
C GLU A 60 -16.31 10.95 0.79
N SER A 61 -15.00 11.13 0.95
CA SER A 61 -14.37 12.43 0.69
C SER A 61 -14.44 12.76 -0.80
N SER A 62 -14.37 14.06 -1.14
CA SER A 62 -14.20 14.50 -2.52
C SER A 62 -12.97 13.87 -3.19
N GLU A 63 -11.91 13.61 -2.40
CA GLU A 63 -10.72 12.89 -2.83
C GLU A 63 -11.02 11.45 -3.23
N HIS A 64 -11.74 10.72 -2.37
CA HIS A 64 -12.10 9.33 -2.64
C HIS A 64 -12.97 9.21 -3.89
N LEU A 65 -14.00 10.07 -4.02
CA LEU A 65 -14.87 10.12 -5.20
C LEU A 65 -14.10 10.46 -6.47
N GLY A 66 -13.23 11.47 -6.42
CA GLY A 66 -12.44 11.91 -7.57
C GLY A 66 -11.47 10.83 -8.05
N LEU A 67 -10.76 10.18 -7.13
CA LEU A 67 -9.83 9.10 -7.45
C LEU A 67 -10.55 7.86 -8.00
N LYS A 68 -11.69 7.48 -7.40
CA LYS A 68 -12.52 6.37 -7.89
C LYS A 68 -13.01 6.63 -9.31
N SER A 69 -13.51 7.85 -9.56
CA SER A 69 -13.96 8.28 -10.89
C SER A 69 -12.82 8.26 -11.91
N ALA A 70 -11.63 8.75 -11.55
CA ALA A 70 -10.49 8.77 -12.45
C ALA A 70 -10.03 7.35 -12.83
N LEU A 71 -9.96 6.43 -11.86
CA LEU A 71 -9.62 5.03 -12.11
C LEU A 71 -10.65 4.34 -13.01
N TYR A 72 -11.94 4.60 -12.79
CA TYR A 72 -13.00 4.06 -13.63
C TYR A 72 -12.87 4.54 -15.07
N GLN A 73 -12.66 5.85 -15.27
CA GLN A 73 -12.50 6.43 -16.59
C GLN A 73 -11.28 5.86 -17.33
N ALA A 74 -10.15 5.69 -16.64
CA ALA A 74 -8.93 5.14 -17.23
C ALA A 74 -9.08 3.67 -17.67
N LEU A 75 -9.76 2.85 -16.86
CA LEU A 75 -9.83 1.40 -17.08
C LEU A 75 -11.04 0.95 -17.92
N SER A 76 -12.16 1.67 -17.87
CA SER A 76 -13.42 1.24 -18.51
C SER A 76 -13.38 1.17 -20.03
N GLY A 77 -12.46 1.88 -20.68
CA GLY A 77 -12.26 1.79 -22.12
C GLY A 77 -11.51 0.52 -22.58
N GLN A 78 -10.87 -0.20 -21.64
CA GLN A 78 -9.98 -1.31 -21.95
C GLN A 78 -10.39 -2.61 -21.25
N GLU A 79 -11.08 -2.52 -20.11
CA GLU A 79 -11.40 -3.64 -19.23
C GLU A 79 -12.87 -3.62 -18.82
N LYS A 80 -13.38 -4.77 -18.36
CA LYS A 80 -14.71 -4.82 -17.75
C LYS A 80 -14.62 -4.26 -16.32
N VAL A 81 -15.12 -3.05 -16.10
CA VAL A 81 -15.05 -2.38 -14.80
C VAL A 81 -16.45 -2.14 -14.22
N GLN A 82 -16.66 -2.60 -12.99
CA GLN A 82 -17.86 -2.29 -12.20
C GLN A 82 -17.48 -1.36 -11.06
N VAL A 83 -18.05 -0.15 -11.03
CA VAL A 83 -17.88 0.79 -9.91
C VAL A 83 -18.84 0.42 -8.79
N GLU A 84 -18.38 0.49 -7.55
CA GLU A 84 -19.20 0.19 -6.36
C GLU A 84 -19.89 -1.18 -6.46
N ALA A 85 -19.12 -2.17 -6.91
CA ALA A 85 -19.59 -3.53 -7.09
C ALA A 85 -20.03 -4.09 -5.73
N THR A 86 -21.32 -4.31 -5.60
CA THR A 86 -21.87 -4.95 -4.40
C THR A 86 -21.50 -6.43 -4.46
N LEU A 87 -20.84 -6.92 -3.42
CA LEU A 87 -20.42 -8.31 -3.28
C LEU A 87 -21.15 -8.92 -2.06
N PRO A 88 -22.42 -9.36 -2.22
CA PRO A 88 -23.27 -9.76 -1.10
C PRO A 88 -22.67 -10.91 -0.28
N GLN A 89 -21.97 -11.84 -0.94
CA GLN A 89 -21.33 -12.99 -0.29
C GLN A 89 -20.23 -12.55 0.70
N LEU A 90 -19.58 -11.42 0.43
CA LEU A 90 -18.53 -10.85 1.27
C LEU A 90 -19.09 -9.83 2.28
N GLY A 91 -20.34 -9.40 2.10
CA GLY A 91 -20.94 -8.33 2.91
C GLY A 91 -20.23 -6.98 2.73
N GLN A 92 -19.71 -6.69 1.54
CA GLN A 92 -18.97 -5.46 1.26
C GLN A 92 -19.21 -4.93 -0.16
N ILE A 93 -18.80 -3.69 -0.39
CA ILE A 93 -18.80 -3.03 -1.69
C ILE A 93 -17.34 -2.79 -2.07
N ALA A 94 -16.94 -3.25 -3.26
CA ALA A 94 -15.64 -2.92 -3.83
C ALA A 94 -15.74 -1.56 -4.53
N ASP A 95 -14.75 -0.67 -4.33
CA ASP A 95 -14.75 0.62 -5.01
C ASP A 95 -14.75 0.46 -6.54
N LEU A 96 -13.87 -0.41 -7.06
CA LEU A 96 -13.95 -0.91 -8.43
C LEU A 96 -13.69 -2.42 -8.44
N LEU A 97 -14.45 -3.15 -9.24
CA LEU A 97 -14.20 -4.55 -9.57
C LEU A 97 -13.85 -4.65 -11.06
N VAL A 98 -12.63 -5.10 -11.36
CA VAL A 98 -12.10 -5.23 -12.71
C VAL A 98 -12.07 -6.70 -13.12
N ASN A 99 -12.63 -7.01 -14.29
CA ASN A 99 -12.71 -8.35 -14.88
C ASN A 99 -13.23 -9.41 -13.91
N ASP A 100 -14.18 -9.01 -13.07
CA ASP A 100 -14.87 -9.84 -12.07
C ASP A 100 -13.96 -10.52 -11.01
N CYS A 101 -12.66 -10.21 -10.97
CA CYS A 101 -11.70 -10.90 -10.10
C CYS A 101 -10.77 -9.97 -9.30
N LEU A 102 -10.54 -8.75 -9.77
CA LEU A 102 -9.64 -7.79 -9.12
C LEU A 102 -10.42 -6.63 -8.51
N ALA A 103 -10.45 -6.56 -7.18
CA ALA A 103 -10.95 -5.42 -6.45
C ALA A 103 -9.87 -4.34 -6.31
N LEU A 104 -10.14 -3.13 -6.78
CA LEU A 104 -9.33 -1.94 -6.49
C LEU A 104 -10.03 -1.15 -5.39
N GLU A 105 -9.33 -0.93 -4.28
CA GLU A 105 -9.85 -0.25 -3.08
C GLU A 105 -9.11 1.06 -2.88
N VAL A 106 -9.83 2.19 -2.92
CA VAL A 106 -9.25 3.51 -2.72
C VAL A 106 -9.34 3.85 -1.23
N GLN A 107 -8.19 4.02 -0.57
CA GLN A 107 -8.15 4.32 0.87
C GLN A 107 -7.56 5.71 1.12
N CYS A 108 -8.42 6.69 1.42
CA CYS A 108 -8.02 8.09 1.69
C CYS A 108 -7.88 8.43 3.18
N SER A 109 -8.33 7.56 4.09
CA SER A 109 -8.29 7.77 5.54
C SER A 109 -7.76 6.55 6.28
N PRO A 110 -7.20 6.69 7.49
CA PRO A 110 -6.79 5.54 8.28
C PRO A 110 -7.95 4.59 8.57
N LEU A 111 -7.70 3.29 8.47
CA LEU A 111 -8.62 2.23 8.82
C LEU A 111 -8.05 1.45 10.01
N ALA A 112 -8.91 1.01 10.93
CA ALA A 112 -8.48 0.10 11.98
C ALA A 112 -7.92 -1.19 11.37
N PHE A 113 -6.82 -1.70 11.93
CA PHE A 113 -6.13 -2.86 11.39
C PHE A 113 -7.05 -4.08 11.23
N GLU A 114 -7.87 -4.38 12.23
CA GLU A 114 -8.81 -5.50 12.17
C GLU A 114 -9.84 -5.35 11.05
N ARG A 115 -10.29 -4.13 10.77
CA ARG A 115 -11.21 -3.88 9.66
C ARG A 115 -10.52 -4.06 8.30
N LEU A 116 -9.27 -3.62 8.16
CA LEU A 116 -8.46 -3.87 6.96
C LEU A 116 -8.24 -5.37 6.74
N ARG A 117 -7.89 -6.09 7.80
CA ARG A 117 -7.72 -7.55 7.81
C ARG A 117 -8.99 -8.27 7.37
N GLN A 118 -10.13 -7.94 7.99
CA GLN A 118 -11.42 -8.54 7.64
C GLN A 118 -11.76 -8.36 6.16
N ARG A 119 -11.66 -7.13 5.64
CA ARG A 119 -11.96 -6.83 4.22
C ARG A 119 -11.02 -7.57 3.27
N THR A 120 -9.72 -7.54 3.54
CA THR A 120 -8.71 -8.20 2.70
C THR A 120 -8.92 -9.72 2.67
N GLN A 121 -9.14 -10.33 3.83
CA GLN A 121 -9.38 -11.77 3.91
C GLN A 121 -10.71 -12.19 3.28
N ALA A 122 -11.76 -11.36 3.37
CA ALA A 122 -13.05 -11.64 2.74
C ALA A 122 -12.90 -11.74 1.22
N TYR A 123 -12.13 -10.83 0.59
CA TYR A 123 -11.77 -10.93 -0.83
C TYR A 123 -11.07 -12.24 -1.16
N HIS A 124 -9.97 -12.54 -0.48
CA HIS A 124 -9.17 -13.74 -0.78
C HIS A 124 -9.93 -15.04 -0.59
N ARG A 125 -10.73 -15.16 0.48
CA ARG A 125 -11.54 -16.38 0.73
C ARG A 125 -12.58 -16.65 -0.36
N HIS A 126 -13.00 -15.62 -1.09
CA HIS A 126 -13.97 -15.74 -2.18
C HIS A 126 -13.31 -15.68 -3.57
N GLY A 127 -11.98 -15.86 -3.66
CA GLY A 127 -11.27 -15.94 -4.94
C GLY A 127 -10.93 -14.60 -5.58
N TYR A 128 -11.15 -13.48 -4.89
CA TYR A 128 -10.78 -12.16 -5.39
C TYR A 128 -9.33 -11.81 -5.04
N GLN A 129 -8.69 -11.09 -5.95
CA GLN A 129 -7.50 -10.31 -5.66
C GLN A 129 -7.92 -8.91 -5.21
N VAL A 130 -7.18 -8.30 -4.28
CA VAL A 130 -7.44 -6.93 -3.84
C VAL A 130 -6.17 -6.10 -3.92
N LEU A 131 -6.29 -4.88 -4.47
CA LEU A 131 -5.25 -3.87 -4.47
C LEU A 131 -5.75 -2.61 -3.78
N TRP A 132 -5.17 -2.35 -2.61
CA TRP A 132 -5.31 -1.09 -1.87
C TRP A 132 -4.45 0.01 -2.49
N LEU A 133 -5.09 1.12 -2.86
CA LEU A 133 -4.50 2.31 -3.46
C LEU A 133 -4.63 3.50 -2.50
N LEU A 134 -3.51 4.08 -2.08
CA LEU A 134 -3.48 5.00 -0.93
C LEU A 134 -3.63 6.48 -1.33
N GLY A 135 -4.59 7.17 -0.74
CA GLY A 135 -4.74 8.62 -0.83
C GLY A 135 -3.79 9.40 0.07
N LYS A 136 -3.82 10.73 -0.04
CA LYS A 136 -2.81 11.67 0.48
C LYS A 136 -2.47 11.52 1.95
N LYS A 137 -3.46 11.23 2.79
CA LYS A 137 -3.25 11.07 4.25
C LYS A 137 -2.45 9.81 4.61
N LEU A 138 -2.41 8.82 3.72
CA LEU A 138 -1.77 7.53 3.94
C LEU A 138 -0.45 7.35 3.18
N TRP A 139 -0.03 8.32 2.37
CA TRP A 139 1.25 8.27 1.67
C TRP A 139 2.44 8.07 2.61
N LEU A 140 3.48 7.42 2.09
CA LEU A 140 4.73 7.23 2.80
C LEU A 140 5.35 8.57 3.16
N LYS A 141 5.69 8.70 4.43
CA LYS A 141 6.44 9.84 4.98
C LYS A 141 7.83 9.36 5.35
N HIS A 142 8.44 10.03 6.32
CA HIS A 142 9.76 9.66 6.83
C HIS A 142 9.78 8.28 7.50
N ARG A 143 8.69 7.79 8.10
CA ARG A 143 8.64 6.50 8.81
C ARG A 143 7.44 5.68 8.36
N LEU A 144 7.60 4.36 8.30
CA LEU A 144 6.49 3.42 8.11
C LEU A 144 5.69 3.30 9.40
N THR A 145 4.43 3.73 9.37
CA THR A 145 3.49 3.45 10.46
C THR A 145 3.09 1.98 10.48
N SER A 146 2.61 1.48 11.63
CA SER A 146 2.12 0.10 11.75
C SER A 146 1.01 -0.18 10.73
N LEU A 147 0.13 0.78 10.46
CA LEU A 147 -0.90 0.65 9.43
C LEU A 147 -0.32 0.59 8.01
N GLN A 148 0.64 1.46 7.67
CA GLN A 148 1.27 1.45 6.34
C GLN A 148 1.99 0.14 6.03
N LYS A 149 2.58 -0.50 7.04
CA LYS A 149 3.18 -1.83 6.87
C LYS A 149 2.15 -2.85 6.36
N GLN A 150 0.88 -2.73 6.77
CA GLN A 150 -0.19 -3.63 6.34
C GLN A 150 -0.71 -3.37 4.91
N PHE A 151 -0.24 -2.30 4.26
CA PHE A 151 -0.48 -2.02 2.84
C PHE A 151 0.72 -2.39 1.94
N LEU A 152 1.83 -2.87 2.52
CA LEU A 152 2.97 -3.32 1.74
C LEU A 152 2.68 -4.67 1.07
N TYR A 153 2.92 -4.72 -0.23
CA TYR A 153 3.01 -5.93 -1.02
C TYR A 153 4.46 -6.34 -1.21
N TYR A 154 4.67 -7.51 -1.81
CA TYR A 154 5.98 -8.07 -2.06
C TYR A 154 6.06 -8.75 -3.42
N SER A 155 7.19 -8.57 -4.10
CA SER A 155 7.55 -9.33 -5.28
C SER A 155 9.07 -9.53 -5.35
N GLU A 156 9.49 -10.57 -6.05
CA GLU A 156 10.91 -10.88 -6.26
C GLU A 156 11.66 -9.76 -7.00
N ASN A 157 10.97 -9.03 -7.90
CA ASN A 157 11.58 -8.04 -8.77
C ASN A 157 11.52 -6.60 -8.23
N TYR A 158 10.59 -6.29 -7.33
CA TYR A 158 10.44 -4.94 -6.74
C TYR A 158 10.71 -4.91 -5.23
N GLY A 159 10.87 -6.06 -4.56
CA GLY A 159 10.93 -6.12 -3.10
C GLY A 159 9.62 -5.68 -2.47
N PHE A 160 9.69 -4.97 -1.35
CA PHE A 160 8.52 -4.34 -0.75
C PHE A 160 8.06 -3.14 -1.57
N TYR A 161 6.76 -3.09 -1.87
CA TYR A 161 6.16 -2.00 -2.64
C TYR A 161 4.74 -1.65 -2.17
N LEU A 162 4.27 -0.46 -2.52
CA LEU A 162 2.87 -0.05 -2.38
C LEU A 162 2.48 0.97 -3.45
N TRP A 163 1.17 1.22 -3.56
CA TRP A 163 0.58 2.14 -4.52
C TRP A 163 -0.01 3.37 -3.84
N GLU A 164 0.28 4.55 -4.39
CA GLU A 164 -0.30 5.82 -3.98
C GLU A 164 -1.04 6.47 -5.14
N LEU A 165 -2.14 7.13 -4.84
CA LEU A 165 -2.91 7.94 -5.77
C LEU A 165 -2.76 9.41 -5.39
N ASP A 166 -2.46 10.25 -6.38
CA ASP A 166 -2.41 11.69 -6.22
C ASP A 166 -3.46 12.36 -7.11
N GLN A 167 -4.50 12.88 -6.48
CA GLN A 167 -5.57 13.61 -7.15
C GLN A 167 -5.10 14.97 -7.67
N ASP A 168 -4.27 15.68 -6.90
CA ASP A 168 -3.82 17.04 -7.23
C ASP A 168 -2.94 17.00 -8.48
N MET A 169 -2.01 16.05 -8.51
CA MET A 169 -1.07 15.85 -9.64
C MET A 169 -1.63 14.93 -10.73
N LYS A 170 -2.78 14.28 -10.49
CA LYS A 170 -3.39 13.27 -11.36
C LYS A 170 -2.46 12.11 -11.72
N VAL A 171 -1.76 11.55 -10.74
CA VAL A 171 -0.81 10.45 -10.95
C VAL A 171 -1.01 9.25 -10.03
N LEU A 172 -0.72 8.06 -10.58
CA LEU A 172 -0.50 6.83 -9.84
C LEU A 172 1.00 6.70 -9.55
N ARG A 173 1.37 6.48 -8.29
CA ARG A 173 2.77 6.26 -7.88
C ARG A 173 2.96 4.84 -7.40
N LEU A 174 4.01 4.19 -7.90
CA LEU A 174 4.54 2.94 -7.35
C LEU A 174 5.76 3.27 -6.51
N LYS A 175 5.65 3.07 -5.20
CA LYS A 175 6.79 3.12 -4.27
C LYS A 175 7.33 1.72 -4.12
N TYR A 176 8.62 1.51 -4.37
CA TYR A 176 9.17 0.16 -4.39
C TYR A 176 10.61 0.09 -3.95
N LEU A 177 11.13 -1.13 -3.80
CA LEU A 177 12.40 -1.40 -3.16
C LEU A 177 12.47 -0.68 -1.80
N ILE A 178 11.36 -0.73 -1.05
CA ILE A 178 11.19 0.00 0.21
C ILE A 178 12.11 -0.65 1.27
N HIS A 179 12.91 0.19 1.93
CA HIS A 179 13.84 -0.17 3.00
C HIS A 179 13.73 0.83 4.16
N GLU A 180 14.11 0.42 5.37
CA GLU A 180 14.21 1.26 6.57
C GLU A 180 15.68 1.32 7.02
N ASP A 181 16.19 2.52 7.31
CA ASP A 181 17.49 2.66 7.97
C ASP A 181 17.40 2.44 9.49
N LEU A 182 18.53 2.54 10.19
CA LEU A 182 18.58 2.37 11.65
C LEU A 182 17.84 3.47 12.42
N HIS A 183 17.59 4.63 11.82
CA HIS A 183 16.73 5.70 12.37
C HIS A 183 15.23 5.42 12.16
N GLY A 184 14.91 4.42 11.36
CA GLY A 184 13.56 4.13 10.87
C GLY A 184 13.15 4.99 9.69
N THR A 185 14.10 5.71 9.06
CA THR A 185 13.82 6.49 7.84
C THR A 185 13.51 5.53 6.70
N VAL A 186 12.45 5.80 5.95
CA VAL A 186 12.08 5.00 4.79
C VAL A 186 12.82 5.49 3.56
N HIS A 187 13.44 4.54 2.84
CA HIS A 187 14.11 4.76 1.57
C HIS A 187 13.42 3.90 0.50
N TYR A 188 13.21 4.43 -0.69
CA TYR A 188 12.52 3.73 -1.77
C TYR A 188 12.87 4.32 -3.13
N LEU A 189 12.59 3.56 -4.18
CA LEU A 189 12.49 4.03 -5.56
C LEU A 189 11.03 4.34 -5.89
N GLN A 190 10.82 5.18 -6.91
CA GLN A 190 9.49 5.59 -7.33
C GLN A 190 9.33 5.52 -8.85
N SER A 191 8.19 5.00 -9.29
CA SER A 191 7.67 5.21 -10.64
C SER A 191 6.37 6.01 -10.57
N VAL A 192 6.12 6.83 -11.58
CA VAL A 192 4.96 7.72 -11.67
C VAL A 192 4.29 7.50 -13.01
N PHE A 193 2.97 7.36 -12.99
CA PHE A 193 2.13 7.14 -14.16
C PHE A 193 0.98 8.15 -14.15
N SER A 194 0.59 8.63 -15.33
CA SER A 194 -0.62 9.46 -15.49
C SER A 194 -1.85 8.65 -15.07
N LEU A 195 -2.74 9.23 -14.24
CA LEU A 195 -3.99 8.55 -13.85
C LEU A 195 -4.91 8.32 -15.04
N ALA A 196 -4.88 9.18 -16.05
CA ALA A 196 -5.72 9.06 -17.24
C ALA A 196 -5.35 7.84 -18.10
N ASP A 197 -4.09 7.39 -18.00
CA ASP A 197 -3.52 6.34 -18.86
C ASP A 197 -3.24 5.04 -18.07
N VAL A 198 -3.83 4.90 -16.88
CA VAL A 198 -3.67 3.69 -16.06
C VAL A 198 -4.29 2.49 -16.78
N THR A 199 -3.54 1.40 -16.78
CA THR A 199 -3.92 0.10 -17.36
C THR A 199 -3.58 -1.01 -16.37
N LEU A 200 -4.11 -2.22 -16.59
CA LEU A 200 -3.75 -3.36 -15.74
C LEU A 200 -2.25 -3.72 -15.78
N ASP A 201 -1.57 -3.41 -16.88
CA ASP A 201 -0.12 -3.67 -17.00
C ASP A 201 0.71 -2.83 -16.04
N HIS A 202 0.24 -1.63 -15.70
CA HIS A 202 0.86 -0.83 -14.64
C HIS A 202 0.84 -1.59 -13.30
N PHE A 203 -0.31 -2.15 -12.93
CA PHE A 203 -0.45 -2.94 -11.69
C PHE A 203 0.30 -4.27 -11.72
N ARG A 204 0.59 -4.81 -12.92
CA ARG A 204 1.38 -6.03 -13.12
C ARG A 204 2.90 -5.79 -13.11
N ARG A 205 3.37 -4.54 -13.20
CA ARG A 205 4.81 -4.23 -13.21
C ARG A 205 5.63 -4.92 -12.12
N PRO A 206 5.18 -5.04 -10.85
CA PRO A 206 5.91 -5.77 -9.81
C PRO A 206 6.31 -7.20 -10.18
N PHE A 207 5.56 -7.83 -11.10
CA PHE A 207 5.76 -9.21 -11.54
C PHE A 207 6.39 -9.32 -12.95
N ALA A 208 6.51 -8.20 -13.67
CA ALA A 208 7.09 -8.18 -15.00
C ALA A 208 8.62 -8.36 -14.95
N ALA A 209 9.18 -8.93 -16.01
CA ALA A 209 10.62 -8.99 -16.21
C ALA A 209 11.17 -7.57 -16.46
N GLN A 210 12.24 -7.21 -15.78
CA GLN A 210 12.85 -5.88 -15.88
C GLN A 210 14.32 -5.90 -15.43
N PRO A 211 15.11 -4.86 -15.77
CA PRO A 211 16.42 -4.66 -15.16
C PRO A 211 16.28 -4.56 -13.64
N MET A 212 17.13 -5.25 -12.88
CA MET A 212 17.06 -5.23 -11.43
C MET A 212 17.36 -3.82 -10.91
N PRO A 213 16.37 -3.11 -10.33
CA PRO A 213 16.62 -1.78 -9.80
C PRO A 213 17.63 -1.84 -8.65
N GLN A 214 18.30 -0.72 -8.38
CA GLN A 214 19.19 -0.59 -7.24
C GLN A 214 18.92 0.72 -6.50
N LEU A 215 18.95 0.65 -5.18
CA LEU A 215 18.87 1.80 -4.29
C LEU A 215 20.23 1.97 -3.60
N VAL A 216 20.73 3.20 -3.53
CA VAL A 216 22.05 3.50 -2.96
C VAL A 216 21.88 4.19 -1.62
N PHE A 217 22.46 3.62 -0.57
CA PHE A 217 22.46 4.18 0.78
C PHE A 217 23.90 4.50 1.23
N TYR A 218 24.13 5.72 1.70
CA TYR A 218 25.43 6.17 2.20
C TYR A 218 25.52 5.96 3.71
N GLU A 219 26.74 5.75 4.21
CA GLU A 219 26.95 5.49 5.63
C GLU A 219 26.51 6.67 6.50
N ASP A 220 25.70 6.39 7.51
CA ASP A 220 25.56 7.28 8.65
C ASP A 220 26.74 7.06 9.61
N LYS A 221 27.72 7.95 9.50
CA LYS A 221 28.90 7.99 10.39
C LYS A 221 28.57 8.43 11.81
N HIS A 222 27.40 9.02 12.03
CA HIS A 222 26.94 9.56 13.30
C HIS A 222 25.88 8.69 14.00
N ILE A 223 25.68 7.46 13.53
CA ILE A 223 24.66 6.55 14.07
C ILE A 223 24.76 6.35 15.58
N LYS A 224 25.97 6.37 16.14
CA LYS A 224 26.18 6.25 17.59
C LYS A 224 25.54 7.38 18.39
N ASN A 225 25.56 8.61 17.88
CA ASN A 225 24.93 9.76 18.53
C ASN A 225 23.41 9.58 18.58
N TYR A 226 22.84 9.08 17.49
CA TYR A 226 21.43 8.73 17.45
C TYR A 226 21.07 7.61 18.44
N ILE A 227 21.87 6.54 18.48
CA ILE A 227 21.68 5.43 19.43
C ILE A 227 21.75 5.95 20.87
N GLN A 228 22.75 6.78 21.19
CA GLN A 228 22.89 7.38 22.52
C GLN A 228 21.66 8.20 22.89
N ALA A 229 21.17 9.06 21.99
CA ALA A 229 19.94 9.83 22.20
C ALA A 229 18.69 8.93 22.36
N CYS A 230 18.62 7.79 21.67
CA CYS A 230 17.56 6.80 21.85
C CYS A 230 17.64 6.10 23.21
N LEU A 231 18.83 5.74 23.68
CA LEU A 231 19.03 5.11 24.99
C LEU A 231 18.67 6.06 26.14
N LEU A 232 19.05 7.33 26.04
CA LEU A 232 18.67 8.37 27.02
C LEU A 232 17.16 8.56 27.09
N ARG A 233 16.47 8.51 25.95
CA ARG A 233 15.00 8.58 25.86
C ARG A 233 14.31 7.26 26.20
N ARG A 234 15.06 6.22 26.60
CA ARG A 234 14.56 4.88 26.93
C ARG A 234 13.75 4.25 25.79
N ASP A 235 14.19 4.44 24.55
CA ASP A 235 13.60 3.79 23.38
C ASP A 235 13.66 2.26 23.52
N LYS A 236 12.49 1.61 23.48
CA LYS A 236 12.35 0.17 23.73
C LYS A 236 13.22 -0.69 22.81
N LYS A 237 13.30 -0.35 21.52
CA LYS A 237 14.06 -1.13 20.52
C LYS A 237 15.56 -1.05 20.81
N TRP A 238 16.06 0.14 21.11
CA TRP A 238 17.49 0.33 21.41
C TRP A 238 17.88 -0.20 22.79
N LEU A 239 16.99 -0.12 23.79
CA LEU A 239 17.22 -0.74 25.10
C LEU A 239 17.34 -2.26 24.99
N GLN A 240 16.45 -2.93 24.26
CA GLN A 240 16.54 -4.38 24.02
C GLN A 240 17.83 -4.77 23.30
N ARG A 241 18.31 -3.95 22.36
CA ARG A 241 19.59 -4.18 21.69
C ARG A 241 20.78 -3.97 22.64
N GLN A 242 20.70 -2.97 23.52
CA GLN A 242 21.73 -2.69 24.52
C GLN A 242 21.81 -3.81 25.56
N GLU A 243 20.67 -4.31 26.03
CA GLU A 243 20.58 -5.47 26.93
C GLU A 243 21.27 -6.69 26.33
N LYS A 244 20.98 -7.02 25.06
CA LYS A 244 21.67 -8.10 24.35
C LYS A 244 23.18 -7.88 24.27
N ALA A 245 23.63 -6.64 24.06
CA ALA A 245 25.05 -6.32 24.05
C ALA A 245 25.67 -6.53 25.45
N TYR A 246 25.00 -6.13 26.53
CA TYR A 246 25.48 -6.34 27.90
C TYR A 246 25.56 -7.82 28.28
N LEU A 247 24.58 -8.63 27.87
CA LEU A 247 24.62 -10.08 28.09
C LEU A 247 25.82 -10.75 27.40
N LEU A 248 26.35 -10.14 26.34
CA LEU A 248 27.56 -10.57 25.65
C LEU A 248 28.83 -9.87 26.18
N GLY A 249 28.75 -9.14 27.31
CA GLY A 249 29.85 -8.41 27.93
C GLY A 249 30.25 -7.11 27.22
N GLY A 250 29.40 -6.57 26.33
CA GLY A 250 29.70 -5.39 25.51
C GLY A 250 28.72 -4.23 25.68
N ASN A 251 28.98 -3.13 24.96
CA ASN A 251 28.13 -1.94 24.93
C ASN A 251 27.96 -1.46 23.47
N LEU A 252 26.73 -1.15 23.04
CA LEU A 252 26.48 -0.72 21.65
C LEU A 252 27.33 0.49 21.24
N LEU A 253 27.51 1.48 22.13
CA LEU A 253 28.26 2.70 21.81
C LEU A 253 29.77 2.43 21.62
N GLN A 254 30.28 1.35 22.20
CA GLN A 254 31.69 0.93 22.04
C GLN A 254 31.92 0.12 20.76
N LEU A 255 30.88 -0.44 20.13
CA LEU A 255 31.03 -1.21 18.90
C LEU A 255 31.55 -0.33 17.75
N PRO A 256 32.44 -0.85 16.87
CA PRO A 256 32.88 -0.10 15.69
C PRO A 256 31.73 0.12 14.70
N LEU A 257 31.82 1.13 13.82
CA LEU A 257 30.76 1.44 12.83
C LEU A 257 30.36 0.21 11.98
N LYS A 258 31.33 -0.63 11.62
CA LYS A 258 31.10 -1.89 10.91
C LYS A 258 30.12 -2.86 11.59
N ALA A 259 29.94 -2.78 12.92
CA ALA A 259 28.99 -3.61 13.63
C ALA A 259 27.52 -3.23 13.35
N PHE A 260 27.29 -2.03 12.82
CA PHE A 260 25.96 -1.54 12.44
C PHE A 260 25.65 -1.79 10.95
N PHE A 261 26.58 -2.36 10.19
CA PHE A 261 26.39 -2.68 8.79
C PHE A 261 25.64 -4.02 8.60
N PRO A 262 24.71 -4.13 7.62
CA PRO A 262 24.15 -3.03 6.83
C PRO A 262 23.24 -2.12 7.66
N GLN A 263 23.30 -0.81 7.39
CA GLN A 263 22.51 0.20 8.11
C GLN A 263 21.12 0.41 7.51
N CYS A 264 20.93 0.15 6.21
CA CYS A 264 19.62 0.17 5.58
C CYS A 264 19.15 -1.27 5.32
N ARG A 265 17.91 -1.62 5.70
CA ARG A 265 17.42 -3.01 5.74
C ARG A 265 15.99 -3.11 5.25
N PRO A 266 15.53 -4.29 4.80
CA PRO A 266 14.13 -4.47 4.46
C PRO A 266 13.22 -4.18 5.66
N PRO A 267 12.00 -3.67 5.44
CA PRO A 267 11.03 -3.44 6.50
C PRO A 267 10.74 -4.71 7.29
N THR A 268 10.48 -4.53 8.58
CA THR A 268 10.07 -5.62 9.48
C THR A 268 8.74 -5.28 10.14
N CYS A 269 7.87 -6.28 10.29
CA CYS A 269 6.59 -6.15 10.98
C CYS A 269 6.39 -7.38 11.88
N PRO A 270 6.48 -7.24 13.21
CA PRO A 270 6.30 -8.36 14.14
C PRO A 270 4.94 -9.07 13.99
N GLU A 271 3.90 -8.32 13.65
CA GLU A 271 2.54 -8.81 13.43
C GLU A 271 2.34 -9.49 12.07
N GLY A 272 3.40 -9.53 11.25
CA GLY A 272 3.34 -9.93 9.84
C GLY A 272 2.82 -8.82 8.93
N PHE A 273 2.86 -9.09 7.62
CA PHE A 273 2.35 -8.20 6.58
C PHE A 273 1.07 -8.78 6.00
N LEU A 274 -0.04 -8.04 6.10
CA LEU A 274 -1.35 -8.53 5.70
C LEU A 274 -1.47 -8.93 4.22
N GLN A 275 -0.81 -8.18 3.31
CA GLN A 275 -0.93 -8.42 1.86
C GLN A 275 0.07 -9.47 1.33
N ILE A 276 0.93 -10.02 2.19
CA ILE A 276 2.03 -10.89 1.79
C ILE A 276 1.79 -12.29 2.36
N SER A 277 1.48 -13.23 1.48
CA SER A 277 1.40 -14.66 1.81
C SER A 277 2.72 -15.41 1.59
N ALA A 278 3.66 -14.81 0.85
CA ALA A 278 4.96 -15.41 0.57
C ALA A 278 5.84 -15.50 1.83
N ASP A 279 6.63 -16.57 1.92
CA ASP A 279 7.64 -16.70 2.96
C ASP A 279 8.83 -15.75 2.71
N LEU A 280 8.91 -14.72 3.55
CA LEU A 280 9.97 -13.71 3.50
C LEU A 280 11.27 -14.18 4.16
N GLY A 281 11.29 -15.35 4.81
CA GLY A 281 12.47 -15.90 5.48
C GLY A 281 13.65 -16.10 4.54
N ASN A 282 13.38 -16.56 3.30
CA ASN A 282 14.40 -16.69 2.28
C ASN A 282 15.02 -15.34 1.90
N TYR A 283 14.21 -14.30 1.74
CA TYR A 283 14.71 -12.96 1.41
C TYR A 283 15.59 -12.40 2.52
N GLN A 284 15.12 -12.46 3.79
CA GLN A 284 15.88 -11.97 4.93
C GLN A 284 17.22 -12.70 5.09
N THR A 285 17.19 -14.04 5.01
CA THR A 285 18.40 -14.86 5.11
C THR A 285 19.39 -14.56 3.99
N ASN A 286 18.90 -14.42 2.74
CA ASN A 286 19.74 -14.13 1.59
C ASN A 286 20.34 -12.72 1.66
N PHE A 287 19.56 -11.74 2.13
CA PHE A 287 20.02 -10.37 2.38
C PHE A 287 21.15 -10.34 3.41
N GLU A 288 20.94 -10.95 4.58
CA GLU A 288 21.94 -11.00 5.65
C GLU A 288 23.22 -11.72 5.19
N HIS A 289 23.06 -12.86 4.52
CA HIS A 289 24.19 -13.62 3.96
C HIS A 289 24.98 -12.81 2.91
N PHE A 290 24.29 -12.04 2.06
CA PHE A 290 24.94 -11.20 1.06
C PHE A 290 25.86 -10.16 1.70
N TYR A 291 25.34 -9.35 2.64
CA TYR A 291 26.15 -8.30 3.26
C TYR A 291 27.19 -8.82 4.25
N LYS A 292 26.95 -9.96 4.90
CA LYS A 292 27.97 -10.63 5.71
C LYS A 292 29.18 -11.01 4.87
N ASN A 293 28.96 -11.52 3.65
CA ASN A 293 30.03 -11.95 2.76
C ASN A 293 30.65 -10.83 1.93
N ALA A 294 29.88 -9.79 1.58
CA ALA A 294 30.40 -8.64 0.85
C ALA A 294 31.41 -7.84 1.69
N GLY A 295 31.37 -7.99 3.01
CA GLY A 295 32.16 -7.23 3.95
C GLY A 295 31.62 -5.80 4.14
N TYR A 296 32.14 -5.11 5.14
CA TYR A 296 31.80 -3.72 5.41
C TYR A 296 32.29 -2.82 4.28
N SER A 297 31.37 -2.26 3.52
CA SER A 297 31.67 -1.40 2.38
C SER A 297 30.52 -0.43 2.11
N TYR A 298 30.88 0.79 1.69
CA TYR A 298 29.94 1.82 1.27
C TYR A 298 30.33 2.40 -0.10
N PRO A 299 29.36 2.88 -0.90
CA PRO A 299 27.94 2.97 -0.57
C PRO A 299 27.25 1.59 -0.53
N GLN A 300 26.30 1.42 0.38
CA GLN A 300 25.49 0.22 0.49
C GLN A 300 24.49 0.19 -0.69
N ARG A 301 24.71 -0.71 -1.64
CA ARG A 301 23.78 -0.94 -2.75
C ARG A 301 22.75 -1.99 -2.36
N LEU A 302 21.48 -1.62 -2.39
CA LEU A 302 20.30 -2.43 -2.08
C LEU A 302 19.66 -2.93 -3.38
N TYR A 303 19.19 -4.17 -3.38
CA TYR A 303 18.67 -4.86 -4.56
C TYR A 303 17.33 -5.55 -4.26
N PRO A 304 16.54 -5.91 -5.29
CA PRO A 304 15.37 -6.75 -5.14
C PRO A 304 15.72 -8.14 -4.60
N PRO A 305 14.75 -8.86 -4.01
CA PRO A 305 14.92 -10.22 -3.50
C PRO A 305 15.53 -11.20 -4.52
N ALA A 306 15.11 -11.16 -5.79
CA ALA A 306 15.62 -12.02 -6.85
C ALA A 306 17.14 -11.93 -6.99
N TYR A 307 17.71 -10.73 -6.82
CA TYR A 307 19.16 -10.52 -6.91
C TYR A 307 19.90 -11.33 -5.83
N TYR A 308 19.45 -11.25 -4.57
CA TYR A 308 20.10 -11.94 -3.48
C TYR A 308 19.97 -13.46 -3.60
N ALA A 309 18.84 -13.96 -4.12
CA ALA A 309 18.67 -15.37 -4.43
C ALA A 309 19.67 -15.85 -5.50
N ILE A 310 19.82 -15.09 -6.60
CA ILE A 310 20.78 -15.38 -7.67
C ILE A 310 22.23 -15.37 -7.15
N MET A 311 22.58 -14.36 -6.34
CA MET A 311 23.94 -14.24 -5.79
C MET A 311 24.28 -15.35 -4.81
N LYS A 312 23.30 -15.85 -4.05
CA LYS A 312 23.49 -17.03 -3.19
C LYS A 312 23.70 -18.30 -4.03
N ALA A 313 22.87 -18.52 -5.05
CA ALA A 313 22.98 -19.68 -5.93
C ALA A 313 24.32 -19.75 -6.67
N LYS A 314 24.83 -18.60 -7.14
CA LYS A 314 26.14 -18.50 -7.80
C LYS A 314 27.32 -18.85 -6.90
N LYS A 315 27.20 -18.68 -5.58
CA LYS A 315 28.26 -19.01 -4.61
C LYS A 315 28.19 -20.46 -4.11
N ALA A 316 27.09 -21.16 -4.36
CA ALA A 316 26.92 -22.56 -3.99
C ALA A 316 27.38 -23.54 -5.09
N ARG A 317 27.76 -23.00 -6.26
CA ARG A 317 28.41 -23.71 -7.36
C ARG A 317 29.90 -23.41 -7.33
#